data_AF-A0A9P5Q439-F1
#
_entry.id   AF-A0A9P5Q439-F1
#
_cell.length_a   1.000
_cell.length_b   1.000
_cell.length_c   1.000
_cell.angle_alpha   90.00
_cell.angle_beta   90.00
_cell.angle_gamma   90.00
#
_symmetry.space_group_name_H-M   'P 1'
#
loop_
_entity.id
_entity.type
_entity.pdbx_description
1 polymer ?
#
loop_
_entity_poly.entity_id
_entity_poly.type
_entity_poly.pdbx_seq_one_letter_code
_entity_poly.pdbx_strand_id
1 'polypeptide(L)'
;MSRRQSPKILKKQDGEPISRNDLQFELLASIFSDKNEVFPDPSQIQDDKPKKVTFGTLYINNILNSPKASKILKDKMLDSADFATHFAMLSLLINLGRINTTMSFFHEMKTAIRTYHPIPALQRTTGNLQDAPRLKSILKAVVYGPDTPKVATTLRDCRSRIEEGISPPTHIANLIFILANESLSISKLHFSSHVDFLDLFTPVQLSSNSRARMFLWLVYNYYCQAAPSPPELEEKPAPNPFSDPARPGEPPPLDQLTEAEAALENVDPPIEKAISDKLVAQRMQFLAKTSTKGKSGIKDDESIASVDSTVKAKGKRRNPGKGKDVKGISNEDESLVDQPTPSRLSEVQYRPSPFRSTPLQAKQPRLVEPGQRYSPYARSFESHHPNVPRVRPRTLLEHAWHVVACSDPLADSDDEMGDEHCRADYVQRLNIVCRLRGKDPTPEPE
;
A
#
# COMPACT_ATOMS: atom_id res chain seq x y z
N MET A 1 36.82 -10.90 0.85
CA MET A 1 36.39 -10.45 -0.50
C MET A 1 35.26 -9.46 -0.33
N SER A 2 35.18 -8.40 -1.16
CA SER A 2 34.07 -7.43 -1.08
C SER A 2 32.84 -7.98 -1.79
N ARG A 3 31.89 -8.56 -1.04
CA ARG A 3 30.61 -9.05 -1.58
C ARG A 3 29.82 -7.83 -2.05
N ARG A 4 29.50 -7.73 -3.35
CA ARG A 4 28.57 -6.71 -3.86
C ARG A 4 27.26 -6.85 -3.10
N GLN A 5 26.82 -5.80 -2.40
CA GLN A 5 25.53 -5.81 -1.72
C GLN A 5 24.42 -5.90 -2.77
N SER A 6 23.65 -7.00 -2.75
CA SER A 6 22.46 -7.15 -3.57
C SER A 6 21.50 -5.97 -3.28
N PRO A 7 20.91 -5.33 -4.30
CA PRO A 7 20.03 -4.18 -4.08
C PRO A 7 18.85 -4.62 -3.22
N LYS A 8 18.68 -4.03 -2.04
CA LYS A 8 17.66 -4.44 -1.04
C LYS A 8 16.22 -4.31 -1.56
N ILE A 9 15.98 -3.37 -2.49
CA ILE A 9 14.71 -3.22 -3.21
C ILE A 9 14.82 -3.90 -4.58
N LEU A 10 13.83 -4.71 -4.95
CA LEU A 10 13.71 -5.30 -6.28
C LEU A 10 13.45 -4.21 -7.33
N LYS A 11 14.20 -4.22 -8.43
CA LYS A 11 14.06 -3.30 -9.57
C LYS A 11 14.15 -4.08 -10.88
N LYS A 12 13.23 -3.81 -11.80
CA LYS A 12 13.06 -4.46 -13.10
C LYS A 12 12.48 -3.46 -14.13
N GLN A 13 12.55 -3.78 -15.42
CA GLN A 13 11.97 -2.96 -16.50
C GLN A 13 10.45 -3.22 -16.68
N ASP A 14 9.70 -2.29 -17.30
CA ASP A 14 8.24 -2.49 -17.52
C ASP A 14 7.98 -3.73 -18.36
N GLY A 15 7.04 -4.58 -17.91
CA GLY A 15 6.72 -5.86 -18.52
C GLY A 15 7.67 -7.01 -18.15
N GLU A 16 8.81 -6.75 -17.50
CA GLU A 16 9.75 -7.81 -17.11
C GLU A 16 9.19 -8.66 -15.95
N PRO A 17 9.18 -10.01 -16.07
CA PRO A 17 8.64 -10.91 -15.05
C PRO A 17 9.51 -10.97 -13.79
N ILE A 18 8.86 -11.16 -12.65
CA ILE A 18 9.48 -11.47 -11.36
C ILE A 18 9.57 -13.01 -11.24
N SER A 19 10.80 -13.54 -11.30
CA SER A 19 11.09 -14.97 -11.13
C SER A 19 10.98 -15.43 -9.68
N ARG A 20 10.98 -16.76 -9.45
CA ARG A 20 11.18 -17.35 -8.12
C ARG A 20 12.45 -16.84 -7.44
N ASN A 21 13.54 -16.63 -8.17
CA ASN A 21 14.79 -16.10 -7.61
C ASN A 21 14.66 -14.61 -7.20
N ASP A 22 13.91 -13.81 -7.95
CA ASP A 22 13.62 -12.41 -7.57
C ASP A 22 12.80 -12.31 -6.27
N LEU A 23 11.87 -13.25 -6.07
CA LEU A 23 11.04 -13.40 -4.86
C LEU A 23 11.80 -14.00 -3.66
N GLN A 24 12.78 -14.87 -3.92
CA GLN A 24 13.20 -15.94 -3.00
C GLN A 24 11.98 -16.82 -2.62
N PHE A 25 11.36 -17.44 -3.63
CA PHE A 25 10.15 -18.25 -3.48
C PHE A 25 10.30 -19.42 -2.50
N GLU A 26 11.42 -20.15 -2.47
CA GLU A 26 11.57 -21.33 -1.59
C GLU A 26 11.70 -20.92 -0.10
N LEU A 27 12.24 -19.74 0.17
CA LEU A 27 12.24 -19.09 1.49
C LEU A 27 10.81 -18.77 1.92
N LEU A 28 10.04 -18.12 1.04
CA LEU A 28 8.65 -17.78 1.30
C LEU A 28 7.79 -19.03 1.50
N ALA A 29 7.98 -20.06 0.66
CA ALA A 29 7.32 -21.34 0.79
C ALA A 29 7.63 -21.98 2.16
N SER A 30 8.90 -22.02 2.56
CA SER A 30 9.34 -22.52 3.87
C SER A 30 8.72 -21.75 5.05
N ILE A 31 8.58 -20.42 4.94
CA ILE A 31 7.94 -19.56 5.97
C ILE A 31 6.43 -19.85 6.08
N PHE A 32 5.73 -20.03 4.95
CA PHE A 32 4.27 -20.19 4.93
C PHE A 32 3.80 -21.65 5.06
N SER A 33 4.66 -22.64 4.80
CA SER A 33 4.37 -24.07 5.04
C SER A 33 4.79 -24.57 6.43
N ASP A 34 5.32 -23.69 7.28
CA ASP A 34 5.64 -24.03 8.67
C ASP A 34 4.40 -24.49 9.45
N LYS A 35 4.61 -25.45 10.35
CA LYS A 35 3.54 -26.16 11.09
C LYS A 35 3.57 -25.88 12.59
N ASN A 36 4.42 -24.97 13.07
CA ASN A 36 4.53 -24.69 14.49
C ASN A 36 3.40 -23.74 14.92
N GLU A 37 2.32 -24.31 15.47
CA GLU A 37 1.19 -23.55 16.04
C GLU A 37 1.58 -22.91 17.39
N VAL A 38 2.41 -21.86 17.31
CA VAL A 38 3.02 -21.21 18.48
C VAL A 38 2.76 -19.71 18.57
N PHE A 39 2.22 -19.08 17.52
CA PHE A 39 1.97 -17.64 17.47
C PHE A 39 0.54 -17.33 17.93
N PRO A 40 0.32 -16.47 18.94
CA PRO A 40 -1.02 -16.10 19.40
C PRO A 40 -1.74 -15.20 18.38
N ASP A 41 -2.99 -15.52 18.03
CA ASP A 41 -3.82 -14.69 17.16
C ASP A 41 -4.90 -13.94 17.96
N PRO A 42 -4.80 -12.60 18.14
CA PRO A 42 -5.80 -11.81 18.84
C PRO A 42 -7.20 -11.80 18.19
N SER A 43 -7.33 -12.27 16.95
CA SER A 43 -8.63 -12.40 16.26
C SER A 43 -9.31 -13.76 16.46
N GLN A 44 -8.63 -14.73 17.08
CA GLN A 44 -9.18 -16.05 17.40
C GLN A 44 -9.03 -16.32 18.90
N ILE A 45 -10.05 -16.00 19.69
CA ILE A 45 -10.06 -16.32 21.13
C ILE A 45 -10.59 -17.74 21.33
N GLN A 46 -9.88 -18.51 22.15
CA GLN A 46 -10.25 -19.85 22.60
C GLN A 46 -9.89 -19.96 24.09
N ASP A 47 -10.82 -20.43 24.92
CA ASP A 47 -10.61 -20.63 26.37
C ASP A 47 -10.04 -19.38 27.07
N ASP A 48 -10.67 -18.23 26.79
CA ASP A 48 -10.32 -16.85 27.18
C ASP A 48 -8.89 -16.38 26.83
N LYS A 49 -8.21 -17.08 25.92
CA LYS A 49 -6.84 -16.78 25.47
C LYS A 49 -6.76 -16.66 23.94
N PRO A 50 -5.81 -15.90 23.38
CA PRO A 50 -5.51 -15.96 21.95
C PRO A 50 -5.09 -17.37 21.54
N LYS A 51 -5.80 -17.97 20.58
CA LYS A 51 -5.47 -19.27 20.02
C LYS A 51 -4.09 -19.21 19.36
N LYS A 52 -3.26 -20.22 19.60
CA LYS A 52 -1.98 -20.38 18.90
C LYS A 52 -2.21 -20.97 17.51
N VAL A 53 -1.55 -20.39 16.50
CA VAL A 53 -1.62 -20.77 15.10
C VAL A 53 -0.23 -20.69 14.46
N THR A 54 -0.08 -21.18 13.22
CA THR A 54 1.18 -21.03 12.47
C THR A 54 1.39 -19.58 12.01
N PHE A 55 2.62 -19.20 11.66
CA PHE A 55 2.92 -17.88 11.10
C PHE A 55 2.07 -17.59 9.85
N GLY A 56 1.93 -18.57 8.95
CA GLY A 56 1.16 -18.42 7.72
C GLY A 56 -0.31 -18.10 7.99
N THR A 57 -0.94 -18.85 8.91
CA THR A 57 -2.32 -18.59 9.34
C THR A 57 -2.47 -17.23 10.01
N LEU A 58 -1.57 -16.85 10.93
CA LEU A 58 -1.61 -15.54 11.59
C LEU A 58 -1.50 -14.38 10.58
N TYR A 59 -0.61 -14.49 9.59
CA TYR A 59 -0.41 -13.43 8.60
C TYR A 59 -1.59 -13.31 7.61
N ILE A 60 -2.20 -14.45 7.23
CA ILE A 60 -3.44 -14.49 6.45
C ILE A 60 -4.60 -13.88 7.26
N ASN A 61 -4.76 -14.25 8.53
CA ASN A 61 -5.80 -13.70 9.41
C ASN A 61 -5.63 -12.19 9.63
N ASN A 62 -4.41 -11.69 9.80
CA ASN A 62 -4.12 -10.25 9.85
C ASN A 62 -4.60 -9.53 8.58
N ILE A 63 -4.43 -10.11 7.39
CA ILE A 63 -4.95 -9.56 6.12
C ILE A 63 -6.49 -9.62 6.08
N LEU A 64 -7.09 -10.75 6.45
CA LEU A 64 -8.54 -10.95 6.47
C LEU A 64 -9.26 -10.03 7.45
N ASN A 65 -8.66 -9.71 8.60
CA ASN A 65 -9.22 -8.81 9.60
C ASN A 65 -9.08 -7.32 9.23
N SER A 66 -8.28 -6.96 8.22
CA SER A 66 -8.11 -5.56 7.81
C SER A 66 -9.44 -4.93 7.34
N PRO A 67 -9.80 -3.71 7.81
CA PRO A 67 -10.97 -2.98 7.33
C PRO A 67 -10.75 -2.35 5.94
N LYS A 68 -9.52 -2.40 5.40
CA LYS A 68 -9.21 -1.94 4.03
C LYS A 68 -9.13 -3.09 3.02
N ALA A 69 -9.19 -4.35 3.46
CA ALA A 69 -9.36 -5.49 2.57
C ALA A 69 -10.82 -5.55 2.08
N SER A 70 -11.04 -5.53 0.77
CA SER A 70 -12.39 -5.57 0.18
C SER A 70 -13.06 -6.94 0.38
N LYS A 71 -14.39 -6.98 0.42
CA LYS A 71 -15.14 -8.24 0.58
C LYS A 71 -14.71 -9.29 -0.47
N ILE A 72 -14.64 -8.91 -1.74
CA ILE A 72 -14.23 -9.76 -2.86
C ILE A 72 -12.80 -10.34 -2.68
N LEU A 73 -11.91 -9.63 -1.97
CA LEU A 73 -10.59 -10.16 -1.62
C LEU A 73 -10.71 -11.21 -0.49
N LYS A 74 -11.47 -10.91 0.56
CA LYS A 74 -11.67 -11.83 1.70
C LYS A 74 -12.35 -13.12 1.25
N ASP A 75 -13.44 -13.00 0.50
CA ASP A 75 -14.19 -14.12 -0.08
C ASP A 75 -13.23 -15.04 -0.88
N LYS A 76 -12.41 -14.49 -1.80
CA LYS A 76 -11.44 -15.27 -2.59
C LYS A 76 -10.29 -15.89 -1.78
N MET A 77 -9.88 -15.27 -0.67
CA MET A 77 -8.87 -15.83 0.23
C MET A 77 -9.45 -16.97 1.10
N LEU A 78 -10.76 -16.98 1.34
CA LEU A 78 -11.46 -18.09 1.98
C LEU A 78 -11.76 -19.23 0.99
N ASP A 79 -12.10 -18.90 -0.26
CA ASP A 79 -12.36 -19.86 -1.34
C ASP A 79 -11.10 -20.65 -1.78
N SER A 80 -9.90 -20.07 -1.61
CA SER A 80 -8.65 -20.67 -2.11
C SER A 80 -7.46 -20.39 -1.18
N ALA A 81 -7.03 -21.42 -0.45
CA ALA A 81 -5.85 -21.39 0.42
C ALA A 81 -4.55 -21.08 -0.36
N ASP A 82 -4.40 -21.61 -1.59
CA ASP A 82 -3.28 -21.29 -2.48
C ASP A 82 -3.25 -19.78 -2.80
N PHE A 83 -4.40 -19.18 -3.17
CA PHE A 83 -4.48 -17.75 -3.45
C PHE A 83 -4.20 -16.91 -2.19
N ALA A 84 -4.74 -17.29 -1.03
CA ALA A 84 -4.46 -16.63 0.23
C ALA A 84 -2.96 -16.68 0.58
N THR A 85 -2.33 -17.82 0.38
CA THR A 85 -0.89 -18.04 0.60
C THR A 85 -0.05 -17.18 -0.35
N HIS A 86 -0.33 -17.22 -1.66
CA HIS A 86 0.39 -16.38 -2.64
C HIS A 86 0.19 -14.87 -2.39
N PHE A 87 -1.02 -14.46 -1.99
CA PHE A 87 -1.32 -13.07 -1.64
C PHE A 87 -0.58 -12.64 -0.35
N ALA A 88 -0.47 -13.54 0.63
CA ALA A 88 0.27 -13.31 1.86
C ALA A 88 1.80 -13.25 1.65
N MET A 89 2.36 -14.09 0.78
CA MET A 89 3.75 -14.01 0.33
C MET A 89 4.08 -12.67 -0.33
N LEU A 90 3.23 -12.21 -1.26
CA LEU A 90 3.36 -10.89 -1.89
C LEU A 90 3.25 -9.75 -0.85
N SER A 91 2.28 -9.86 0.06
CA SER A 91 2.09 -8.90 1.16
C SER A 91 3.32 -8.79 2.05
N LEU A 92 3.97 -9.92 2.37
CA LEU A 92 5.20 -9.96 3.17
C LEU A 92 6.34 -9.18 2.50
N LEU A 93 6.60 -9.43 1.21
CA LEU A 93 7.64 -8.71 0.46
C LEU A 93 7.38 -7.20 0.36
N ILE A 94 6.11 -6.78 0.25
CA ILE A 94 5.74 -5.35 0.24
C ILE A 94 5.92 -4.73 1.63
N ASN A 95 5.61 -5.48 2.70
CA ASN A 95 5.76 -5.02 4.08
C ASN A 95 7.22 -4.80 4.46
N LEU A 96 8.09 -5.72 4.04
CA LEU A 96 9.55 -5.63 4.17
C LEU A 96 10.19 -4.53 3.30
N GLY A 97 9.42 -3.89 2.41
CA GLY A 97 9.93 -2.90 1.45
C GLY A 97 10.72 -3.50 0.28
N ARG A 98 10.74 -4.83 0.13
CA ARG A 98 11.41 -5.55 -0.97
C ARG A 98 10.80 -5.22 -2.33
N ILE A 99 9.48 -5.04 -2.38
CA ILE A 99 8.72 -4.66 -3.58
C ILE A 99 8.26 -3.20 -3.46
N ASN A 100 8.54 -2.40 -4.49
CA ASN A 100 8.24 -0.96 -4.50
C ASN A 100 6.75 -0.68 -4.80
N THR A 101 6.19 0.38 -4.20
CA THR A 101 4.82 0.84 -4.42
C THR A 101 4.50 1.34 -5.83
N THR A 102 5.50 1.54 -6.69
CA THR A 102 5.32 1.80 -8.12
C THR A 102 4.97 0.55 -8.94
N MET A 103 5.23 -0.65 -8.40
CA MET A 103 5.02 -1.92 -9.09
C MET A 103 3.56 -2.35 -9.03
N SER A 104 3.10 -3.01 -10.09
CA SER A 104 1.74 -3.54 -10.23
C SER A 104 1.71 -4.85 -10.99
N PHE A 105 0.71 -5.68 -10.71
CA PHE A 105 0.66 -7.08 -11.13
C PHE A 105 -0.56 -7.39 -12.02
N PHE A 106 -1.25 -6.35 -12.51
CA PHE A 106 -2.32 -6.43 -13.51
C PHE A 106 -1.93 -5.74 -14.83
N HIS A 107 -2.15 -6.42 -15.96
CA HIS A 107 -1.69 -5.97 -17.29
C HIS A 107 -2.37 -4.67 -17.78
N GLU A 108 -3.52 -4.33 -17.21
CA GLU A 108 -4.36 -3.16 -17.57
C GLU A 108 -3.83 -1.81 -17.06
N MET A 109 -2.60 -1.76 -16.55
CA MET A 109 -1.94 -0.53 -16.10
C MET A 109 -1.87 0.53 -17.23
N LYS A 110 -2.55 1.66 -17.00
CA LYS A 110 -2.60 2.83 -17.92
C LYS A 110 -1.70 4.01 -17.51
N THR A 111 -1.22 4.08 -16.27
CA THR A 111 -0.56 5.28 -15.71
C THR A 111 0.96 5.24 -15.87
N ALA A 112 1.55 6.33 -16.38
CA ALA A 112 2.99 6.42 -16.70
C ALA A 112 3.94 6.32 -15.49
N ILE A 113 3.43 6.44 -14.26
CA ILE A 113 4.21 6.42 -13.00
C ILE A 113 4.37 4.99 -12.44
N ARG A 114 3.62 4.00 -12.96
CA ARG A 114 3.59 2.63 -12.45
C ARG A 114 4.03 1.62 -13.49
N THR A 115 4.83 0.65 -13.06
CA THR A 115 5.34 -0.43 -13.91
C THR A 115 4.57 -1.74 -13.66
N TYR A 116 4.20 -2.40 -14.75
CA TYR A 116 3.62 -3.74 -14.72
C TYR A 116 4.72 -4.80 -14.68
N HIS A 117 4.61 -5.73 -13.73
CA HIS A 117 5.47 -6.91 -13.65
C HIS A 117 4.60 -8.14 -13.40
N PRO A 118 4.59 -9.15 -14.28
CA PRO A 118 3.96 -10.42 -13.95
C PRO A 118 4.77 -11.16 -12.87
N ILE A 119 4.07 -11.91 -12.01
CA ILE A 119 4.67 -12.79 -10.99
C ILE A 119 4.19 -14.23 -11.24
N PRO A 120 4.81 -14.98 -12.17
CA PRO A 120 4.25 -16.24 -12.65
C PRO A 120 4.08 -17.30 -11.55
N ALA A 121 4.99 -17.33 -10.58
CA ALA A 121 4.92 -18.22 -9.41
C ALA A 121 3.67 -17.98 -8.52
N LEU A 122 3.26 -16.72 -8.36
CA LEU A 122 2.13 -16.33 -7.50
C LEU A 122 0.81 -16.17 -8.28
N GLN A 123 0.88 -16.03 -9.62
CA GLN A 123 -0.28 -15.88 -10.52
C GLN A 123 -0.73 -17.20 -11.16
N ARG A 124 -0.42 -18.34 -10.52
CA ARG A 124 -0.90 -19.68 -10.90
C ARG A 124 -2.41 -19.87 -10.63
N THR A 125 -2.91 -19.24 -9.58
CA THR A 125 -4.32 -19.27 -9.15
C THR A 125 -5.16 -18.19 -9.84
N THR A 126 -6.47 -18.41 -9.99
CA THR A 126 -7.40 -17.49 -10.67
C THR A 126 -7.73 -16.24 -9.85
N GLY A 127 -6.80 -15.28 -9.77
CA GLY A 127 -7.02 -14.00 -9.11
C GLY A 127 -6.04 -12.91 -9.55
N ASN A 128 -6.54 -11.69 -9.76
CA ASN A 128 -5.69 -10.52 -9.97
C ASN A 128 -5.06 -10.12 -8.63
N LEU A 129 -3.73 -10.18 -8.54
CA LEU A 129 -2.97 -9.61 -7.43
C LEU A 129 -3.17 -8.09 -7.42
N GLN A 130 -3.47 -7.52 -6.25
CA GLN A 130 -3.71 -6.08 -6.10
C GLN A 130 -2.41 -5.27 -6.22
N ASP A 131 -2.50 -3.96 -6.48
CA ASP A 131 -1.31 -3.11 -6.53
C ASP A 131 -0.71 -2.86 -5.13
N ALA A 132 0.62 -2.71 -5.09
CA ALA A 132 1.37 -2.58 -3.84
C ALA A 132 0.89 -1.46 -2.88
N PRO A 133 0.40 -0.29 -3.34
CA PRO A 133 -0.26 0.71 -2.49
C PRO A 133 -1.51 0.20 -1.75
N ARG A 134 -2.35 -0.64 -2.37
CA ARG A 134 -3.53 -1.24 -1.70
C ARG A 134 -3.09 -2.26 -0.66
N LEU A 135 -2.15 -3.13 -1.02
CA LEU A 135 -1.54 -4.11 -0.10
C LEU A 135 -0.94 -3.42 1.13
N LYS A 136 -0.16 -2.34 0.95
CA LYS A 136 0.40 -1.54 2.04
C LYS A 136 -0.69 -0.85 2.89
N SER A 137 -1.80 -0.43 2.27
CA SER A 137 -2.95 0.15 2.99
C SER A 137 -3.75 -0.89 3.78
N ILE A 138 -3.85 -2.12 3.28
CA ILE A 138 -4.46 -3.27 3.98
C ILE A 138 -3.65 -3.58 5.24
N LEU A 139 -2.33 -3.73 5.10
CA LEU A 139 -1.43 -4.08 6.19
C LEU A 139 -1.39 -3.01 7.29
N LYS A 140 -1.34 -1.72 6.92
CA LYS A 140 -1.31 -0.60 7.87
C LYS A 140 -2.62 -0.33 8.62
N ALA A 141 -3.74 -0.93 8.20
CA ALA A 141 -5.07 -0.61 8.74
C ALA A 141 -5.56 -1.61 9.81
N VAL A 142 -4.74 -2.58 10.21
CA VAL A 142 -5.10 -3.57 11.24
C VAL A 142 -4.96 -2.95 12.63
N VAL A 143 -6.06 -2.91 13.37
CA VAL A 143 -6.16 -2.44 14.77
C VAL A 143 -7.08 -3.39 15.52
N TYR A 144 -6.69 -3.83 16.71
CA TYR A 144 -7.44 -4.81 17.50
C TYR A 144 -8.37 -4.11 18.52
N GLY A 145 -9.54 -3.68 18.06
CA GLY A 145 -10.58 -3.07 18.90
C GLY A 145 -10.38 -1.56 19.16
N PRO A 146 -11.34 -0.90 19.84
CA PRO A 146 -11.28 0.52 20.13
C PRO A 146 -10.30 0.86 21.26
N ASP A 147 -10.23 0.04 22.30
CA ASP A 147 -9.44 0.27 23.52
C ASP A 147 -8.01 -0.29 23.43
N THR A 148 -7.47 -0.50 22.23
CA THR A 148 -6.11 -1.06 22.07
C THR A 148 -5.10 -0.13 22.75
N PRO A 149 -4.21 -0.61 23.65
CA PRO A 149 -3.05 0.17 24.04
C PRO A 149 -2.24 0.52 22.78
N LYS A 150 -1.69 1.75 22.71
CA LYS A 150 -0.86 2.23 21.60
C LYS A 150 0.08 1.11 21.15
N VAL A 151 -0.03 0.60 19.91
CA VAL A 151 0.76 -0.56 19.46
C VAL A 151 2.26 -0.32 19.58
N ALA A 152 3.07 -1.37 19.74
CA ALA A 152 4.53 -1.21 19.75
C ALA A 152 5.05 -0.59 18.44
N THR A 153 6.08 0.24 18.58
CA THR A 153 6.65 1.07 17.49
C THR A 153 8.15 0.84 17.25
N THR A 154 8.84 0.16 18.17
CA THR A 154 10.28 -0.18 18.08
C THR A 154 10.55 -1.56 18.69
N LEU A 155 11.70 -2.15 18.41
CA LEU A 155 12.12 -3.44 18.99
C LEU A 155 12.22 -3.42 20.51
N ARG A 156 12.58 -2.26 21.10
CA ARG A 156 12.62 -2.07 22.55
C ARG A 156 11.22 -1.98 23.15
N ASP A 157 10.32 -1.26 22.48
CA ASP A 157 8.90 -1.13 22.83
C ASP A 157 8.19 -2.50 22.77
N CYS A 158 8.51 -3.34 21.77
CA CYS A 158 8.06 -4.74 21.73
C CYS A 158 8.53 -5.56 22.94
N ARG A 159 9.79 -5.43 23.37
CA ARG A 159 10.33 -6.16 24.54
C ARG A 159 9.74 -5.67 25.86
N SER A 160 9.64 -4.36 26.08
CA SER A 160 9.05 -3.77 27.30
C SER A 160 7.65 -4.34 27.56
N ARG A 161 6.81 -4.37 26.53
CA ARG A 161 5.45 -4.95 26.58
C ARG A 161 5.42 -6.42 26.91
N ILE A 162 6.32 -7.19 26.30
CA ILE A 162 6.48 -8.63 26.55
C ILE A 162 6.85 -8.87 28.02
N GLU A 163 7.74 -8.04 28.57
CA GLU A 163 8.17 -8.03 29.98
C GLU A 163 7.04 -7.52 30.91
N GLU A 164 6.17 -6.62 30.44
CA GLU A 164 4.93 -6.14 31.09
C GLU A 164 3.74 -7.12 30.96
N GLY A 165 3.91 -8.26 30.27
CA GLY A 165 2.87 -9.28 30.06
C GLY A 165 1.89 -9.01 28.90
N ILE A 166 2.08 -7.93 28.14
CA ILE A 166 1.28 -7.56 26.97
C ILE A 166 1.78 -8.36 25.74
N SER A 167 1.24 -9.56 25.57
CA SER A 167 1.53 -10.44 24.42
C SER A 167 0.26 -10.72 23.59
N PRO A 168 0.28 -10.53 22.25
CA PRO A 168 1.39 -9.98 21.47
C PRO A 168 1.52 -8.44 21.64
N PRO A 169 2.75 -7.88 21.56
CA PRO A 169 2.99 -6.45 21.82
C PRO A 169 2.49 -5.50 20.70
N THR A 170 2.19 -6.06 19.53
CA THR A 170 1.69 -5.34 18.34
C THR A 170 1.08 -6.36 17.36
N HIS A 171 0.46 -5.90 16.27
CA HIS A 171 -0.04 -6.80 15.22
C HIS A 171 1.10 -7.25 14.29
N ILE A 172 0.99 -8.46 13.72
CA ILE A 172 2.10 -9.15 13.04
C ILE A 172 2.70 -8.35 11.87
N ALA A 173 1.87 -7.63 11.10
CA ALA A 173 2.38 -6.79 10.00
C ALA A 173 3.26 -5.63 10.50
N ASN A 174 2.90 -4.97 11.60
CA ASN A 174 3.70 -3.89 12.16
C ASN A 174 4.99 -4.41 12.82
N LEU A 175 5.01 -5.60 13.43
CA LEU A 175 6.27 -6.20 13.88
C LEU A 175 7.24 -6.41 12.72
N ILE A 176 6.78 -6.94 11.58
CA ILE A 176 7.63 -7.17 10.40
C ILE A 176 8.14 -5.84 9.82
N PHE A 177 7.32 -4.78 9.87
CA PHE A 177 7.77 -3.43 9.51
C PHE A 177 8.85 -2.90 10.47
N ILE A 178 8.72 -3.12 11.78
CA ILE A 178 9.75 -2.78 12.79
C ILE A 178 11.05 -3.55 12.52
N LEU A 179 10.98 -4.87 12.30
CA LEU A 179 12.15 -5.71 11.99
C LEU A 179 12.88 -5.24 10.72
N ALA A 180 12.14 -4.83 9.68
CA ALA A 180 12.72 -4.27 8.46
C ALA A 180 13.38 -2.89 8.69
N ASN A 181 12.72 -2.02 9.45
CA ASN A 181 13.18 -0.66 9.73
C ASN A 181 14.41 -0.63 10.68
N GLU A 182 14.42 -1.48 11.70
CA GLU A 182 15.52 -1.68 12.65
C GLU A 182 16.44 -2.85 12.28
N SER A 183 16.54 -3.16 10.99
CA SER A 183 17.32 -4.27 10.43
C SER A 183 18.80 -4.26 10.88
N LEU A 184 19.42 -3.07 10.96
CA LEU A 184 20.77 -2.87 11.51
C LEU A 184 20.88 -3.12 13.04
N SER A 185 19.79 -2.98 13.79
CA SER A 185 19.74 -3.32 15.23
C SER A 185 19.69 -4.84 15.40
N ILE A 186 18.81 -5.51 14.65
CA ILE A 186 18.70 -6.97 14.60
C ILE A 186 20.03 -7.61 14.19
N SER A 187 20.69 -7.06 13.16
CA SER A 187 22.03 -7.49 12.70
C SER A 187 23.07 -7.53 13.82
N LYS A 188 23.04 -6.57 14.75
CA LYS A 188 24.01 -6.47 15.85
C LYS A 188 23.67 -7.35 17.06
N LEU A 189 22.40 -7.77 17.18
CA LEU A 189 21.90 -8.54 18.33
C LEU A 189 21.90 -10.04 18.07
N HIS A 190 21.63 -10.47 16.84
CA HIS A 190 21.25 -11.87 16.54
C HIS A 190 22.05 -12.54 15.43
N PHE A 191 22.90 -11.81 14.71
CA PHE A 191 23.69 -12.34 13.60
C PHE A 191 25.19 -12.27 13.92
N SER A 192 25.92 -13.34 13.58
CA SER A 192 27.36 -13.23 13.37
C SER A 192 27.64 -12.26 12.21
N SER A 193 28.79 -11.57 12.25
CA SER A 193 29.09 -10.45 11.37
C SER A 193 28.88 -10.73 9.87
N HIS A 194 28.44 -9.71 9.13
CA HIS A 194 28.26 -9.67 7.66
C HIS A 194 26.93 -10.22 7.08
N VAL A 195 25.88 -10.38 7.88
CA VAL A 195 24.50 -10.61 7.38
C VAL A 195 23.53 -9.61 8.01
N ASP A 196 22.66 -9.00 7.19
CA ASP A 196 21.56 -8.14 7.64
C ASP A 196 20.22 -8.90 7.64
N PHE A 197 19.25 -8.48 8.46
CA PHE A 197 17.88 -9.03 8.47
C PHE A 197 17.23 -8.98 7.09
N LEU A 198 17.42 -7.88 6.35
CA LEU A 198 16.87 -7.75 5.00
C LEU A 198 17.58 -8.65 3.98
N ASP A 199 18.83 -9.05 4.22
CA ASP A 199 19.58 -9.93 3.31
C ASP A 199 18.98 -11.34 3.27
N LEU A 200 18.28 -11.77 4.33
CA LEU A 200 17.46 -12.99 4.33
C LEU A 200 16.54 -13.04 3.11
N PHE A 201 15.94 -11.91 2.72
CA PHE A 201 14.98 -11.79 1.62
C PHE A 201 15.63 -11.34 0.29
N THR A 202 16.93 -11.60 0.12
CA THR A 202 17.68 -11.32 -1.11
C THR A 202 18.37 -12.58 -1.64
N PRO A 203 18.81 -12.60 -2.92
CA PRO A 203 19.68 -13.65 -3.43
C PRO A 203 21.06 -13.57 -2.76
N VAL A 204 21.28 -14.44 -1.78
CA VAL A 204 22.55 -14.69 -1.08
C VAL A 204 22.78 -16.19 -0.99
N GLN A 205 24.04 -16.62 -0.89
CA GLN A 205 24.42 -18.03 -0.75
C GLN A 205 24.16 -18.54 0.69
N LEU A 206 22.90 -18.53 1.11
CA LEU A 206 22.39 -19.07 2.37
C LEU A 206 21.14 -19.89 2.08
N SER A 207 20.95 -21.02 2.75
CA SER A 207 19.78 -21.88 2.55
C SER A 207 18.48 -21.12 2.76
N SER A 208 17.52 -21.28 1.85
CA SER A 208 16.16 -20.77 1.99
C SER A 208 15.47 -21.33 3.24
N ASN A 209 15.81 -22.56 3.65
CA ASN A 209 15.27 -23.17 4.87
C ASN A 209 15.87 -22.57 6.15
N SER A 210 17.20 -22.42 6.23
CA SER A 210 17.85 -21.83 7.40
C SER A 210 17.46 -20.35 7.58
N ARG A 211 17.30 -19.62 6.46
CA ARG A 211 16.79 -18.25 6.44
C ARG A 211 15.32 -18.17 6.89
N ALA A 212 14.47 -19.11 6.49
CA ALA A 212 13.08 -19.18 6.96
C ALA A 212 13.02 -19.42 8.48
N ARG A 213 13.82 -20.36 8.99
CA ARG A 213 13.93 -20.66 10.42
C ARG A 213 14.41 -19.44 11.22
N MET A 214 15.44 -18.73 10.75
CA MET A 214 15.91 -17.48 11.36
C MET A 214 14.82 -16.41 11.40
N PHE A 215 14.07 -16.22 10.30
CA PHE A 215 12.95 -15.29 10.28
C PHE A 215 11.86 -15.65 11.30
N LEU A 216 11.44 -16.92 11.35
CA LEU A 216 10.42 -17.40 12.29
C LEU A 216 10.90 -17.29 13.75
N TRP A 217 12.19 -17.55 14.01
CA TRP A 217 12.81 -17.33 15.32
C TRP A 217 12.74 -15.87 15.76
N LEU A 218 13.09 -14.93 14.87
CA LEU A 218 13.00 -13.49 15.13
C LEU A 218 11.56 -13.03 15.38
N VAL A 219 10.60 -13.50 14.58
CA VAL A 219 9.18 -13.19 14.81
C VAL A 219 8.76 -13.73 16.17
N TYR A 220 9.07 -14.98 16.53
CA TYR A 220 8.71 -15.54 17.83
C TYR A 220 9.29 -14.71 19.00
N ASN A 221 10.59 -14.37 18.93
CA ASN A 221 11.30 -13.63 19.98
C ASN A 221 10.73 -12.21 20.21
N TYR A 222 10.10 -11.58 19.21
CA TYR A 222 9.55 -10.22 19.34
C TYR A 222 8.01 -10.17 19.24
N TYR A 223 7.33 -11.32 19.21
CA TYR A 223 5.87 -11.43 19.13
C TYR A 223 5.23 -12.30 20.22
N CYS A 224 5.82 -13.46 20.51
CA CYS A 224 5.15 -14.53 21.27
C CYS A 224 5.57 -14.58 22.74
N GLN A 225 6.84 -14.27 23.01
CA GLN A 225 7.40 -14.32 24.36
C GLN A 225 6.56 -13.45 25.30
N ALA A 226 6.40 -13.89 26.55
CA ALA A 226 5.66 -13.18 27.58
C ALA A 226 6.40 -13.34 28.90
N ALA A 227 6.13 -12.45 29.85
CA ALA A 227 6.65 -12.53 31.22
C ALA A 227 6.45 -13.93 31.84
N PRO A 228 7.36 -14.40 32.71
CA PRO A 228 7.16 -15.65 33.43
C PRO A 228 5.87 -15.57 34.27
N SER A 229 5.14 -16.69 34.31
CA SER A 229 3.94 -16.87 35.11
C SER A 229 4.18 -16.48 36.59
N PRO A 230 3.12 -16.05 37.33
CA PRO A 230 3.18 -16.02 38.79
C PRO A 230 3.69 -17.35 39.35
N PRO A 231 4.48 -17.37 40.44
CA PRO A 231 5.21 -18.54 40.90
C PRO A 231 4.34 -19.73 41.36
N GLU A 232 3.02 -19.56 41.42
CA GLU A 232 2.03 -20.59 41.72
C GLU A 232 1.66 -21.46 40.49
N LEU A 233 2.10 -21.08 39.28
CA LEU A 233 1.84 -21.77 38.03
C LEU A 233 3.15 -21.99 37.23
N GLU A 234 3.95 -22.99 37.63
CA GLU A 234 5.28 -23.31 37.08
C GLU A 234 5.30 -23.87 35.63
N GLU A 235 4.36 -23.49 34.76
CA GLU A 235 4.55 -23.68 33.31
C GLU A 235 5.66 -22.73 32.83
N LYS A 236 6.90 -23.24 32.79
CA LYS A 236 8.03 -22.57 32.14
C LYS A 236 7.63 -22.21 30.70
N PRO A 237 7.82 -20.96 30.24
CA PRO A 237 7.45 -20.58 28.89
C PRO A 237 8.14 -21.49 27.88
N ALA A 238 7.35 -22.11 26.99
CA ALA A 238 7.84 -23.11 26.07
C ALA A 238 9.01 -22.56 25.23
N PRO A 239 10.12 -23.31 25.08
CA PRO A 239 11.28 -22.82 24.34
C PRO A 239 10.92 -22.51 22.89
N ASN A 240 11.49 -21.43 22.35
CA ASN A 240 11.29 -21.02 20.97
C ASN A 240 11.66 -22.18 20.02
N PRO A 241 10.70 -22.79 19.27
CA PRO A 241 10.92 -24.03 18.53
C PRO A 241 11.87 -23.86 17.36
N PHE A 242 12.11 -22.61 16.93
CA PHE A 242 13.01 -22.26 15.85
C PHE A 242 14.47 -22.10 16.30
N SER A 243 14.77 -22.14 17.61
CA SER A 243 16.12 -21.93 18.17
C SER A 243 17.15 -22.92 17.65
N ASP A 244 18.43 -22.62 17.84
CA ASP A 244 19.54 -23.55 17.64
C ASP A 244 19.32 -24.84 18.48
N PRO A 245 19.29 -26.05 17.87
CA PRO A 245 19.13 -27.31 18.60
C PRO A 245 20.25 -27.59 19.62
N ALA A 246 21.45 -27.06 19.39
CA ALA A 246 22.59 -27.19 20.29
C ALA A 246 22.60 -26.12 21.39
N ARG A 247 21.83 -25.03 21.24
CA ARG A 247 21.80 -23.89 22.16
C ARG A 247 20.36 -23.36 22.31
N PRO A 248 19.54 -23.97 23.18
CA PRO A 248 18.14 -23.56 23.38
C PRO A 248 18.00 -22.08 23.74
N GLY A 249 17.14 -21.36 23.02
CA GLY A 249 16.94 -19.91 23.18
C GLY A 249 17.83 -19.04 22.31
N GLU A 250 18.95 -19.55 21.77
CA GLU A 250 19.81 -18.81 20.84
C GLU A 250 19.24 -18.81 19.40
N PRO A 251 19.60 -17.81 18.57
CA PRO A 251 19.24 -17.79 17.16
C PRO A 251 19.84 -19.01 16.41
N PRO A 252 19.08 -19.60 15.47
CA PRO A 252 19.53 -20.76 14.71
C PRO A 252 20.71 -20.44 13.78
N PRO A 253 21.52 -21.44 13.41
CA PRO A 253 22.58 -21.26 12.41
C PRO A 253 22.02 -20.86 11.03
N LEU A 254 22.85 -20.17 10.25
CA LEU A 254 22.60 -19.86 8.85
C LEU A 254 23.53 -20.70 7.97
N ASP A 255 22.95 -21.71 7.32
CA ASP A 255 23.70 -22.64 6.49
C ASP A 255 24.14 -21.96 5.18
N GLN A 256 25.45 -21.91 4.94
CA GLN A 256 26.01 -21.39 3.68
C GLN A 256 25.88 -22.45 2.59
N LEU A 257 25.43 -22.02 1.41
CA LEU A 257 25.35 -22.87 0.22
C LEU A 257 26.57 -22.64 -0.69
N THR A 258 26.98 -23.67 -1.42
CA THR A 258 27.82 -23.48 -2.61
C THR A 258 27.04 -22.76 -3.72
N GLU A 259 27.75 -22.21 -4.70
CA GLU A 259 27.12 -21.58 -5.87
C GLU A 259 26.27 -22.58 -6.69
N ALA A 260 26.65 -23.86 -6.71
CA ALA A 260 25.89 -24.92 -7.37
C ALA A 260 24.56 -25.21 -6.65
N GLU A 261 24.56 -25.31 -5.32
CA GLU A 261 23.34 -25.53 -4.53
C GLU A 261 22.42 -24.29 -4.57
N ALA A 262 22.99 -23.09 -4.47
CA ALA A 262 22.24 -21.83 -4.59
C ALA A 262 21.60 -21.65 -5.98
N ALA A 263 22.15 -22.28 -7.04
CA ALA A 263 21.57 -22.30 -8.38
C ALA A 263 20.48 -23.39 -8.57
N LEU A 264 20.31 -24.30 -7.62
CA LEU A 264 19.20 -25.27 -7.59
C LEU A 264 18.01 -24.77 -6.77
N GLU A 265 18.21 -23.88 -5.78
CA GLU A 265 17.10 -23.17 -5.14
C GLU A 265 16.41 -22.21 -6.13
N ASN A 266 15.11 -21.95 -5.94
CA ASN A 266 14.37 -20.87 -6.61
C ASN A 266 14.34 -20.94 -8.15
N VAL A 267 14.43 -22.13 -8.75
CA VAL A 267 14.37 -22.33 -10.21
C VAL A 267 12.92 -22.31 -10.71
N ASP A 268 12.61 -21.42 -11.66
CA ASP A 268 11.28 -21.36 -12.31
C ASP A 268 10.94 -22.65 -13.08
N PRO A 269 9.87 -23.39 -12.71
CA PRO A 269 9.45 -24.59 -13.43
C PRO A 269 8.82 -24.26 -14.80
N PRO A 270 8.77 -25.22 -15.75
CA PRO A 270 8.27 -24.96 -17.11
C PRO A 270 6.85 -24.39 -17.19
N ILE A 271 5.98 -24.76 -16.24
CA ILE A 271 4.60 -24.26 -16.15
C ILE A 271 4.58 -22.76 -15.83
N GLU A 272 5.46 -22.29 -14.94
CA GLU A 272 5.55 -20.87 -14.56
C GLU A 272 6.20 -20.04 -15.67
N LYS A 273 7.14 -20.61 -16.43
CA LYS A 273 7.67 -20.00 -17.66
C LYS A 273 6.56 -19.79 -18.70
N ALA A 274 5.76 -20.81 -18.98
CA ALA A 274 4.62 -20.68 -19.90
C ALA A 274 3.54 -19.68 -19.42
N ILE A 275 3.36 -19.52 -18.10
CA ILE A 275 2.50 -18.47 -17.52
C ILE A 275 3.13 -17.08 -17.74
N SER A 276 4.45 -16.95 -17.57
CA SER A 276 5.20 -15.71 -17.84
C SER A 276 4.98 -15.23 -19.27
N ASP A 277 5.24 -16.10 -20.26
CA ASP A 277 5.12 -15.78 -21.68
C ASP A 277 3.70 -15.32 -22.04
N LYS A 278 2.69 -15.99 -21.47
CA LYS A 278 1.27 -15.64 -21.63
C LYS A 278 0.94 -14.26 -21.05
N LEU A 279 1.44 -13.93 -19.86
CA LEU A 279 1.18 -12.64 -19.20
C LEU A 279 1.90 -11.49 -19.92
N VAL A 280 3.15 -11.70 -20.37
CA VAL A 280 3.91 -10.75 -21.19
C VAL A 280 3.20 -10.51 -22.53
N ALA A 281 2.74 -11.57 -23.21
CA ALA A 281 1.97 -11.44 -24.45
C ALA A 281 0.64 -10.69 -24.25
N GLN A 282 -0.05 -10.88 -23.11
CA GLN A 282 -1.25 -10.09 -22.76
C GLN A 282 -0.93 -8.60 -22.60
N ARG A 283 0.18 -8.24 -21.94
CA ARG A 283 0.63 -6.85 -21.82
C ARG A 283 0.95 -6.24 -23.18
N MET A 284 1.67 -6.95 -24.06
CA MET A 284 1.96 -6.50 -25.43
C MET A 284 0.67 -6.26 -26.24
N GLN A 285 -0.30 -7.17 -26.16
CA GLN A 285 -1.59 -7.00 -26.82
C GLN A 285 -2.40 -5.81 -26.26
N PHE A 286 -2.31 -5.54 -24.96
CA PHE A 286 -2.95 -4.38 -24.33
C PHE A 286 -2.34 -3.07 -24.87
N LEU A 287 -1.01 -2.95 -24.89
CA LEU A 287 -0.28 -1.79 -25.40
C LEU A 287 -0.54 -1.54 -26.90
N ALA A 288 -0.68 -2.61 -27.70
CA ALA A 288 -1.07 -2.50 -29.12
C ALA A 288 -2.52 -1.97 -29.29
N LYS A 289 -3.44 -2.40 -28.42
CA LYS A 289 -4.85 -1.95 -28.44
C LYS A 289 -5.05 -0.52 -27.92
N THR A 290 -4.22 -0.06 -26.99
CA THR A 290 -4.25 1.34 -26.51
C THR A 290 -3.60 2.30 -27.51
N SER A 291 -2.46 1.94 -28.09
CA SER A 291 -1.77 2.79 -29.09
C SER A 291 -2.53 2.94 -30.42
N THR A 292 -3.27 1.90 -30.84
CA THR A 292 -4.19 2.01 -31.99
C THR A 292 -5.38 2.92 -31.70
N LYS A 293 -6.04 2.78 -30.53
CA LYS A 293 -7.10 3.71 -30.10
C LYS A 293 -6.61 5.16 -29.96
N GLY A 294 -5.40 5.37 -29.45
CA GLY A 294 -4.79 6.70 -29.33
C GLY A 294 -4.57 7.44 -30.66
N LYS A 295 -4.61 6.73 -31.80
CA LYS A 295 -4.58 7.31 -33.14
C LYS A 295 -5.98 7.56 -33.75
N SER A 296 -7.05 7.13 -33.08
CA SER A 296 -8.43 7.16 -33.60
C SER A 296 -9.39 7.97 -32.72
N GLY A 297 -9.10 9.26 -32.54
CA GLY A 297 -10.03 10.26 -32.02
C GLY A 297 -10.00 10.45 -30.49
N ILE A 298 -9.86 11.71 -30.07
CA ILE A 298 -10.09 12.14 -28.69
C ILE A 298 -11.60 12.07 -28.40
N LYS A 299 -11.98 11.25 -27.42
CA LYS A 299 -13.17 11.46 -26.59
C LYS A 299 -12.87 10.93 -25.19
N ASP A 300 -12.75 11.86 -24.26
CA ASP A 300 -12.50 11.55 -22.86
C ASP A 300 -13.80 11.07 -22.20
N ASP A 301 -13.68 9.98 -21.44
CA ASP A 301 -14.72 9.41 -20.57
C ASP A 301 -13.99 8.90 -19.33
N GLU A 302 -13.69 9.82 -18.41
CA GLU A 302 -13.16 9.49 -17.08
C GLU A 302 -14.27 8.99 -16.16
N SER A 303 -14.78 7.80 -16.48
CA SER A 303 -15.59 7.01 -15.56
C SER A 303 -14.71 5.96 -14.88
N ILE A 304 -14.47 6.12 -13.57
CA ILE A 304 -13.74 5.14 -12.74
C ILE A 304 -14.62 3.90 -12.54
N ALA A 305 -14.61 3.01 -13.54
CA ALA A 305 -15.36 1.77 -13.51
C ALA A 305 -14.85 0.83 -12.40
N SER A 306 -15.66 0.62 -11.37
CA SER A 306 -15.44 -0.42 -10.36
C SER A 306 -15.56 -1.79 -11.02
N VAL A 307 -14.43 -2.46 -11.26
CA VAL A 307 -14.40 -3.75 -11.97
C VAL A 307 -14.78 -4.90 -11.02
N ASP A 308 -16.08 -5.08 -10.84
CA ASP A 308 -16.66 -6.37 -10.40
C ASP A 308 -17.87 -6.72 -11.27
N SER A 309 -17.74 -7.78 -12.08
CA SER A 309 -18.84 -8.62 -12.59
C SER A 309 -18.35 -9.62 -13.64
N THR A 310 -18.35 -10.90 -13.32
CA THR A 310 -18.23 -11.98 -14.33
C THR A 310 -19.61 -12.48 -14.76
N VAL A 311 -20.04 -12.03 -15.95
CA VAL A 311 -20.91 -12.73 -16.92
C VAL A 311 -22.12 -13.53 -16.38
N LYS A 312 -23.33 -13.02 -16.65
CA LYS A 312 -24.45 -13.88 -17.09
C LYS A 312 -25.08 -13.32 -18.37
N ALA A 313 -25.07 -14.11 -19.43
CA ALA A 313 -25.68 -13.75 -20.71
C ALA A 313 -27.13 -14.22 -20.78
N LYS A 314 -28.04 -13.37 -21.29
CA LYS A 314 -29.33 -13.83 -21.86
C LYS A 314 -29.80 -12.89 -22.98
N GLY A 315 -30.34 -13.47 -24.04
CA GLY A 315 -30.65 -12.75 -25.29
C GLY A 315 -31.90 -11.86 -25.22
N LYS A 316 -31.88 -10.80 -26.04
CA LYS A 316 -32.94 -9.77 -26.13
C LYS A 316 -33.96 -10.14 -27.23
N ARG A 317 -35.21 -10.47 -26.86
CA ARG A 317 -36.36 -10.56 -27.79
C ARG A 317 -37.59 -9.84 -27.22
N ARG A 318 -38.53 -9.49 -28.10
CA ARG A 318 -39.65 -8.55 -27.86
C ARG A 318 -40.97 -9.29 -27.59
N ASN A 319 -41.82 -8.68 -26.77
CA ASN A 319 -43.28 -8.94 -26.62
C ASN A 319 -44.04 -8.59 -27.93
N PRO A 320 -45.37 -8.87 -28.10
CA PRO A 320 -46.40 -9.19 -27.06
C PRO A 320 -47.39 -10.35 -27.38
N GLY A 321 -48.34 -10.65 -26.46
CA GLY A 321 -49.50 -11.53 -26.70
C GLY A 321 -50.58 -11.44 -25.59
N LYS A 322 -51.88 -11.62 -25.92
CA LYS A 322 -53.07 -11.53 -25.02
C LYS A 322 -53.69 -12.91 -24.71
N GLY A 323 -54.46 -13.01 -23.61
CA GLY A 323 -55.33 -14.16 -23.24
C GLY A 323 -55.22 -14.47 -21.74
N LYS A 324 -56.16 -14.26 -20.79
CA LYS A 324 -57.64 -14.26 -20.68
C LYS A 324 -58.25 -15.62 -20.24
N ASP A 325 -58.87 -15.59 -19.03
CA ASP A 325 -59.89 -16.46 -18.41
C ASP A 325 -59.67 -18.00 -18.21
N VAL A 326 -59.83 -18.51 -16.98
CA VAL A 326 -60.99 -19.33 -16.50
C VAL A 326 -60.81 -19.88 -15.05
N LYS A 327 -61.93 -19.81 -14.29
CA LYS A 327 -62.29 -20.22 -12.91
C LYS A 327 -61.84 -21.59 -12.32
N GLY A 328 -61.78 -21.63 -10.97
CA GLY A 328 -62.01 -22.81 -10.08
C GLY A 328 -61.36 -22.59 -8.68
N ILE A 329 -62.06 -22.22 -7.59
CA ILE A 329 -62.86 -23.09 -6.66
C ILE A 329 -61.94 -24.08 -5.91
N SER A 330 -61.83 -24.16 -4.56
CA SER A 330 -62.46 -23.51 -3.36
C SER A 330 -61.67 -23.98 -2.08
N ASN A 331 -61.82 -23.56 -0.81
CA ASN A 331 -62.68 -22.61 -0.04
C ASN A 331 -62.06 -22.35 1.39
N GLU A 332 -62.52 -21.31 2.12
CA GLU A 332 -62.47 -21.07 3.61
C GLU A 332 -61.11 -21.17 4.41
N ASP A 333 -60.86 -20.46 5.52
CA ASP A 333 -61.74 -19.76 6.51
C ASP A 333 -61.10 -18.47 7.15
N GLU A 334 -61.81 -17.80 8.10
CA GLU A 334 -61.57 -16.45 8.73
C GLU A 334 -60.21 -16.15 9.43
N SER A 335 -59.79 -14.93 9.87
CA SER A 335 -60.40 -13.60 10.22
C SER A 335 -59.33 -12.45 10.05
N LEU A 336 -59.58 -11.14 9.78
CA LEU A 336 -60.31 -10.03 10.47
C LEU A 336 -59.68 -9.62 11.84
N VAL A 337 -59.41 -8.35 12.24
CA VAL A 337 -59.93 -6.97 11.92
C VAL A 337 -58.81 -5.87 11.96
N ASP A 338 -59.15 -4.63 11.56
CA ASP A 338 -58.43 -3.33 11.37
C ASP A 338 -57.47 -2.71 12.44
N GLN A 339 -56.55 -1.87 11.91
CA GLN A 339 -56.12 -0.46 12.20
C GLN A 339 -56.41 0.25 13.57
N PRO A 340 -55.75 1.39 13.96
CA PRO A 340 -54.96 2.35 13.15
C PRO A 340 -53.61 2.87 13.76
N THR A 341 -52.99 3.85 13.09
CA THR A 341 -51.81 4.64 13.57
C THR A 341 -52.20 5.79 14.51
N PRO A 342 -51.26 6.30 15.34
CA PRO A 342 -50.94 7.74 15.23
C PRO A 342 -49.50 8.22 15.58
N SER A 343 -49.00 9.15 14.76
CA SER A 343 -48.38 10.45 15.14
C SER A 343 -47.15 10.61 16.09
N ARG A 344 -46.00 10.92 15.45
CA ARG A 344 -45.26 12.22 15.52
C ARG A 344 -44.32 12.54 16.72
N LEU A 345 -43.42 13.51 16.45
CA LEU A 345 -42.42 14.19 17.31
C LEU A 345 -41.05 13.46 17.43
N SER A 346 -39.89 14.14 17.41
CA SER A 346 -39.60 15.58 17.19
C SER A 346 -38.27 15.80 16.45
N GLU A 347 -38.13 16.98 15.83
CA GLU A 347 -37.00 17.39 14.99
C GLU A 347 -36.27 18.56 15.67
N VAL A 348 -34.96 18.41 15.96
CA VAL A 348 -34.19 19.41 16.71
C VAL A 348 -33.39 20.29 15.75
N GLN A 349 -33.89 21.51 15.53
CA GLN A 349 -33.17 22.55 14.80
C GLN A 349 -32.12 23.23 15.69
N TYR A 350 -30.91 23.46 15.17
CA TYR A 350 -29.89 24.28 15.83
C TYR A 350 -29.74 25.62 15.09
N ARG A 351 -29.96 26.75 15.80
CA ARG A 351 -29.68 28.11 15.28
C ARG A 351 -28.49 28.72 16.04
N PRO A 352 -27.55 29.39 15.35
CA PRO A 352 -26.40 30.03 15.98
C PRO A 352 -26.68 31.49 16.38
N SER A 353 -26.04 31.96 17.46
CA SER A 353 -25.66 33.36 17.71
C SER A 353 -24.71 33.44 18.93
N PRO A 354 -24.16 34.60 19.35
CA PRO A 354 -22.80 34.99 18.99
C PRO A 354 -21.90 35.18 20.24
N PHE A 355 -20.63 35.57 20.04
CA PHE A 355 -19.93 36.65 20.78
C PHE A 355 -18.43 36.67 20.46
N ARG A 356 -17.93 37.76 19.84
CA ARG A 356 -16.54 38.22 20.07
C ARG A 356 -16.40 39.71 19.77
N SER A 357 -15.81 40.44 20.71
CA SER A 357 -15.64 41.90 20.66
C SER A 357 -14.27 42.30 20.11
N THR A 358 -14.20 43.45 19.42
CA THR A 358 -12.96 44.21 19.16
C THR A 358 -12.82 45.34 20.20
N PRO A 359 -11.62 45.94 20.40
CA PRO A 359 -11.15 47.09 19.59
C PRO A 359 -9.59 47.10 19.45
N LEU A 360 -8.80 48.16 19.16
CA LEU A 360 -8.94 49.60 18.83
C LEU A 360 -7.81 49.99 17.82
N GLN A 361 -8.12 50.72 16.73
CA GLN A 361 -7.35 51.84 16.13
C GLN A 361 -5.85 51.63 15.70
N ALA A 362 -5.17 52.47 14.89
CA ALA A 362 -5.46 53.83 14.40
C ALA A 362 -4.77 54.22 13.06
N LYS A 363 -5.28 55.32 12.46
CA LYS A 363 -4.64 56.29 11.53
C LYS A 363 -4.55 56.02 10.01
N GLN A 364 -4.99 57.06 9.30
CA GLN A 364 -4.99 57.38 7.85
C GLN A 364 -3.81 58.37 7.53
N PRO A 365 -3.59 58.95 6.32
CA PRO A 365 -4.49 59.12 5.16
C PRO A 365 -3.93 58.97 3.73
N ARG A 366 -4.82 59.18 2.74
CA ARG A 366 -4.52 59.39 1.30
C ARG A 366 -4.12 60.85 1.01
N LEU A 367 -3.46 61.07 -0.14
CA LEU A 367 -3.61 62.29 -0.96
C LEU A 367 -3.66 61.93 -2.47
N VAL A 368 -3.93 62.91 -3.34
CA VAL A 368 -4.37 62.74 -4.74
C VAL A 368 -3.43 63.46 -5.73
N GLU A 369 -3.42 63.05 -7.01
CA GLU A 369 -2.69 63.65 -8.13
C GLU A 369 -3.04 65.14 -8.40
N PRO A 370 -2.28 65.86 -9.25
CA PRO A 370 -2.69 65.93 -10.67
C PRO A 370 -1.59 66.15 -11.74
N GLY A 371 -1.86 65.72 -12.99
CA GLY A 371 -1.83 66.66 -14.13
C GLY A 371 -0.86 66.45 -15.31
N GLN A 372 -1.45 66.28 -16.52
CA GLN A 372 -1.01 66.76 -17.87
C GLN A 372 0.42 66.43 -18.39
N ARG A 373 0.64 66.02 -19.65
CA ARG A 373 0.18 66.66 -20.91
C ARG A 373 0.30 65.71 -22.14
N TYR A 374 -0.24 66.15 -23.28
CA TYR A 374 -0.27 65.44 -24.57
C TYR A 374 0.88 65.89 -25.50
N SER A 375 1.40 65.01 -26.36
CA SER A 375 2.20 65.37 -27.54
C SER A 375 2.10 64.27 -28.63
N PRO A 376 1.90 64.59 -29.92
CA PRO A 376 1.60 63.58 -30.95
C PRO A 376 2.80 63.23 -31.86
N TYR A 377 2.67 62.11 -32.58
CA TYR A 377 3.50 61.63 -33.70
C TYR A 377 4.99 61.31 -33.45
N ALA A 378 5.25 60.04 -33.11
CA ALA A 378 6.28 59.24 -33.79
C ALA A 378 5.88 57.76 -33.77
N ARG A 379 5.83 57.09 -34.93
CA ARG A 379 5.70 55.62 -34.99
C ARG A 379 7.09 55.01 -35.08
N SER A 380 7.40 54.06 -34.19
CA SER A 380 8.41 53.03 -34.43
C SER A 380 7.84 51.68 -34.00
N PHE A 381 8.31 50.59 -34.61
CA PHE A 381 7.79 49.24 -34.36
C PHE A 381 8.43 48.65 -33.09
N GLU A 382 7.71 48.71 -31.97
CA GLU A 382 8.08 47.93 -30.78
C GLU A 382 7.28 46.62 -30.69
N SER A 383 7.99 45.53 -30.41
CA SER A 383 7.45 44.21 -30.13
C SER A 383 6.50 44.24 -28.93
N HIS A 384 5.34 43.59 -29.05
CA HIS A 384 4.39 43.43 -27.95
C HIS A 384 4.92 42.51 -26.85
N HIS A 385 5.81 43.03 -26.01
CA HIS A 385 6.01 42.51 -24.66
C HIS A 385 4.86 43.04 -23.78
N PRO A 386 4.06 42.17 -23.12
CA PRO A 386 3.09 42.64 -22.14
C PRO A 386 3.85 43.30 -20.99
N ASN A 387 3.49 44.56 -20.70
CA ASN A 387 4.21 45.40 -19.74
C ASN A 387 3.85 45.00 -18.30
N VAL A 388 4.41 43.88 -17.84
CA VAL A 388 4.21 43.37 -16.47
C VAL A 388 4.86 44.34 -15.47
N PRO A 389 4.13 44.85 -14.46
CA PRO A 389 4.72 45.70 -13.45
C PRO A 389 5.85 44.96 -12.73
N ARG A 390 7.00 45.63 -12.53
CA ARG A 390 8.16 45.03 -11.86
C ARG A 390 7.94 44.94 -10.34
N VAL A 391 7.11 43.98 -9.93
CA VAL A 391 7.01 43.60 -8.52
C VAL A 391 8.37 43.10 -8.05
N ARG A 392 8.86 43.63 -6.91
CA ARG A 392 10.22 43.37 -6.41
C ARG A 392 10.34 41.88 -6.06
N PRO A 393 11.26 41.10 -6.65
CA PRO A 393 11.31 39.65 -6.44
C PRO A 393 11.60 39.33 -4.97
N ARG A 394 10.75 38.50 -4.36
CA ARG A 394 10.98 37.94 -3.02
C ARG A 394 12.20 37.02 -3.05
N THR A 395 12.96 37.00 -1.97
CA THR A 395 13.94 35.92 -1.70
C THR A 395 13.22 34.60 -1.44
N LEU A 396 13.94 33.48 -1.54
CA LEU A 396 13.40 32.14 -1.23
C LEU A 396 12.76 32.06 0.15
N LEU A 397 13.34 32.72 1.16
CA LEU A 397 12.83 32.72 2.53
C LEU A 397 11.55 33.56 2.66
N GLU A 398 11.50 34.74 2.06
CA GLU A 398 10.29 35.59 2.03
C GLU A 398 9.14 34.93 1.25
N HIS A 399 9.46 34.22 0.16
CA HIS A 399 8.46 33.47 -0.60
C HIS A 399 7.92 32.28 0.20
N ALA A 400 8.79 31.46 0.81
CA ALA A 400 8.37 30.35 1.67
C ALA A 400 7.53 30.82 2.87
N TRP A 401 7.92 31.94 3.51
CA TRP A 401 7.14 32.53 4.60
C TRP A 401 5.77 33.03 4.12
N HIS A 402 5.70 33.67 2.93
CA HIS A 402 4.43 34.12 2.36
C HIS A 402 3.47 32.96 2.05
N VAL A 403 3.95 31.86 1.46
CA VAL A 403 3.11 30.67 1.19
C VAL A 403 2.53 30.12 2.49
N VAL A 404 3.37 29.90 3.51
CA VAL A 404 2.93 29.38 4.83
C VAL A 404 1.98 30.35 5.56
N ALA A 405 2.08 31.66 5.32
CA ALA A 405 1.26 32.68 5.97
C ALA A 405 -0.01 33.08 5.20
N CYS A 406 -0.18 32.68 3.93
CA CYS A 406 -1.24 33.19 3.06
C CYS A 406 -1.98 32.14 2.21
N SER A 407 -1.47 30.92 2.04
CA SER A 407 -2.26 29.82 1.44
C SER A 407 -3.25 29.27 2.47
N ASP A 408 -4.52 29.07 2.07
CA ASP A 408 -5.54 28.42 2.90
C ASP A 408 -5.31 26.89 2.87
N PRO A 409 -5.06 26.23 4.02
CA PRO A 409 -4.82 24.78 4.06
C PRO A 409 -6.06 23.93 3.74
N LEU A 410 -7.22 24.54 3.49
CA LEU A 410 -8.47 23.88 3.10
C LEU A 410 -8.94 24.23 1.67
N ALA A 411 -8.19 25.05 0.92
CA ALA A 411 -8.46 25.28 -0.50
C ALA A 411 -7.99 24.09 -1.36
N ASP A 412 -8.76 23.74 -2.38
CA ASP A 412 -8.34 22.74 -3.36
C ASP A 412 -7.18 23.27 -4.23
N SER A 413 -6.23 22.40 -4.58
CA SER A 413 -4.96 22.78 -5.23
C SER A 413 -5.11 23.39 -6.62
N ASP A 414 -6.29 23.30 -7.23
CA ASP A 414 -6.58 23.86 -8.56
C ASP A 414 -7.22 25.26 -8.48
N ASP A 415 -7.68 25.70 -7.30
CA ASP A 415 -8.35 26.98 -7.05
C ASP A 415 -7.42 28.07 -6.43
N GLU A 416 -6.13 27.77 -6.20
CA GLU A 416 -5.16 28.82 -5.86
C GLU A 416 -5.03 29.82 -7.03
N MET A 417 -5.63 31.02 -6.85
CA MET A 417 -5.28 32.21 -7.65
C MET A 417 -3.81 32.58 -7.39
N GLY A 418 -2.90 31.89 -8.08
CA GLY A 418 -1.46 31.99 -7.87
C GLY A 418 -0.97 33.43 -7.94
N ASP A 419 -0.26 33.86 -6.89
CA ASP A 419 0.14 35.26 -6.75
C ASP A 419 1.08 35.72 -7.89
N GLU A 420 1.25 37.04 -8.05
CA GLU A 420 1.99 37.56 -9.20
C GLU A 420 3.48 37.15 -9.20
N HIS A 421 4.05 36.75 -8.06
CA HIS A 421 5.38 36.13 -8.01
C HIS A 421 5.36 34.65 -8.39
N CYS A 422 4.36 33.88 -7.97
CA CYS A 422 4.16 32.50 -8.47
C CYS A 422 4.04 32.52 -10.00
N ARG A 423 3.24 33.43 -10.55
CA ARG A 423 3.10 33.65 -12.00
C ARG A 423 4.43 34.05 -12.66
N ALA A 424 5.21 34.91 -12.04
CA ALA A 424 6.52 35.33 -12.55
C ALA A 424 7.54 34.19 -12.56
N ASP A 425 7.61 33.38 -11.50
CA ASP A 425 8.50 32.22 -11.40
C ASP A 425 8.09 31.13 -12.41
N TYR A 426 6.79 30.83 -12.57
CA TYR A 426 6.32 29.94 -13.64
C TYR A 426 6.76 30.42 -15.03
N VAL A 427 6.64 31.72 -15.33
CA VAL A 427 7.14 32.30 -16.59
C VAL A 427 8.65 32.18 -16.72
N GLN A 428 9.42 32.39 -15.63
CA GLN A 428 10.88 32.24 -15.65
C GLN A 428 11.31 30.77 -15.87
N ARG A 429 10.69 29.81 -15.18
CA ARG A 429 10.90 28.37 -15.37
C ARG A 429 10.52 27.94 -16.78
N LEU A 430 9.39 28.40 -17.33
CA LEU A 430 8.98 28.09 -18.70
C LEU A 430 10.00 28.61 -19.73
N ASN A 431 10.52 29.82 -19.54
CA ASN A 431 11.59 30.38 -20.38
C ASN A 431 12.89 29.57 -20.31
N ILE A 432 13.24 29.02 -19.14
CA ILE A 432 14.40 28.12 -18.98
C ILE A 432 14.14 26.79 -19.71
N VAL A 433 12.99 26.15 -19.50
CA VAL A 433 12.61 24.90 -20.18
C VAL A 433 12.63 25.06 -21.70
N CYS A 434 12.06 26.15 -22.24
CA CYS A 434 12.09 26.46 -23.67
C CYS A 434 13.51 26.72 -24.22
N ARG A 435 14.48 27.13 -23.38
CA ARG A 435 15.90 27.32 -23.77
C ARG A 435 16.75 26.05 -23.64
N LEU A 436 16.25 25.03 -22.96
CA LEU A 436 16.89 23.71 -22.79
C LEU A 436 16.30 22.65 -23.73
N ARG A 437 15.06 22.82 -24.19
CA ARG A 437 14.38 21.87 -25.08
C ARG A 437 15.11 21.74 -26.42
N GLY A 438 15.72 20.59 -26.66
CA GLY A 438 16.53 20.32 -27.86
C GLY A 438 18.03 20.63 -27.71
N LYS A 439 18.55 20.64 -26.48
CA LYS A 439 19.99 20.59 -26.21
C LYS A 439 20.34 19.31 -25.47
N ASP A 440 21.47 18.72 -25.82
CA ASP A 440 22.02 17.55 -25.14
C ASP A 440 22.47 17.91 -23.71
N PRO A 441 22.40 16.96 -22.75
CA PRO A 441 22.85 17.19 -21.38
C PRO A 441 24.36 17.49 -21.36
N THR A 442 24.75 18.46 -20.53
CA THR A 442 26.15 18.84 -20.34
C THR A 442 26.46 18.85 -18.84
N PRO A 443 27.56 18.21 -18.37
CA PRO A 443 28.52 17.40 -19.13
C PRO A 443 27.91 16.12 -19.72
N GLU A 444 28.66 15.48 -20.62
CA GLU A 444 28.37 14.11 -21.08
C GLU A 444 28.40 13.14 -19.87
N PRO A 445 27.55 12.10 -19.86
CA PRO A 445 27.52 11.14 -18.75
C PRO A 445 28.75 10.20 -18.78
N GLU A 446 29.39 10.04 -17.62
CA GLU A 446 30.44 9.03 -17.33
C GLU A 446 29.90 7.59 -17.25
#